data_AF-K2FAS3-F1
#
_entry.id   AF-K2FAS3-F1
#
_cell.length_a   1.000
_cell.length_b   1.000
_cell.length_c   1.000
_cell.angle_alpha   90.00
_cell.angle_beta   90.00
_cell.angle_gamma   90.00
#
_symmetry.space_group_name_H-M   'P 1'
#
loop_
_entity.id
_entity.type
_entity.pdbx_description
1 polymer ?
#
loop_
_entity_poly.entity_id
_entity_poly.type
_entity_poly.pdbx_seq_one_letter_code
_entity_poly.pdbx_strand_id
1 'polypeptide(L)'
;MKNRKKTILITGAGQGIGQSIAYRYLKESENPHIINIAPPLGMEEQWLRDYLPFSLGKYGMSLCTRGMAAEFYSVGIAVNSLWPKTNIATQRLKDHLLPQVYSGSRFPSIMADAAYALSLRTFREASGQFFIDELLLRDIGMTDFSQYAVDPNHPLVQTLFLPLEEGMIPISRELFRSK
;
A
#
# COMPACT_ATOMS: atom_id res chain seq x y z
N MET A 1 4.10 -14.79 -29.43
CA MET A 1 4.69 -14.07 -28.28
C MET A 1 4.79 -15.03 -27.11
N LYS A 2 6.00 -15.40 -26.64
CA LYS A 2 6.14 -16.25 -25.44
C LYS A 2 5.59 -15.48 -24.24
N ASN A 3 4.63 -16.07 -23.53
CA ASN A 3 4.06 -15.51 -22.31
C ASN A 3 5.17 -15.45 -21.25
N ARG A 4 5.75 -14.26 -21.04
CA ARG A 4 6.84 -14.03 -20.08
C ARG A 4 6.26 -14.20 -18.68
N LYS A 5 6.76 -15.15 -17.89
CA LYS A 5 6.29 -15.37 -16.51
C LYS A 5 6.69 -14.16 -15.67
N LYS A 6 5.72 -13.29 -15.36
CA LYS A 6 5.84 -12.23 -14.37
C LYS A 6 5.22 -12.75 -13.07
N THR A 7 6.05 -13.03 -12.08
CA THR A 7 5.59 -13.42 -10.75
C THR A 7 5.65 -12.21 -9.83
N ILE A 8 4.52 -11.90 -9.20
CA ILE A 8 4.37 -10.80 -8.23
C ILE A 8 3.85 -11.39 -6.93
N LEU A 9 4.51 -11.09 -5.82
CA LEU A 9 4.01 -11.40 -4.49
C LEU A 9 3.52 -10.13 -3.81
N ILE A 10 2.23 -10.08 -3.50
CA ILE A 10 1.65 -9.00 -2.69
C ILE A 10 1.41 -9.53 -1.27
N THR A 11 2.01 -8.90 -0.25
CA THR A 11 1.87 -9.35 1.14
C THR A 11 1.38 -8.26 2.09
N GLY A 12 0.54 -8.70 3.02
CA GLY A 12 -0.04 -7.91 4.11
C GLY A 12 0.52 -8.25 5.50
N ALA A 13 1.51 -9.14 5.60
CA ALA A 13 2.03 -9.65 6.87
C ALA A 13 3.57 -9.54 6.95
N GLY A 14 4.08 -9.18 8.12
CA GLY A 14 5.52 -9.03 8.40
C GLY A 14 6.26 -10.33 8.74
N GLN A 15 5.65 -11.50 8.54
CA GLN A 15 6.32 -12.77 8.83
C GLN A 15 7.24 -13.15 7.67
N GLY A 16 8.50 -13.48 7.99
CA GLY A 16 9.57 -13.87 7.07
C GLY A 16 9.30 -15.09 6.17
N ILE A 17 8.08 -15.62 6.15
CA ILE A 17 7.58 -16.64 5.21
C ILE A 17 7.73 -16.18 3.75
N GLY A 18 7.75 -14.86 3.50
CA GLY A 18 8.03 -14.30 2.18
C GLY A 18 9.41 -14.70 1.65
N GLN A 19 10.43 -14.87 2.49
CA GLN A 19 11.81 -15.04 2.03
C GLN A 19 12.04 -16.37 1.29
N SER A 20 11.60 -17.50 1.85
CA SER A 20 11.83 -18.83 1.25
C SER A 20 10.90 -19.12 0.08
N ILE A 21 9.65 -18.67 0.16
CA ILE A 21 8.64 -18.89 -0.89
C ILE A 21 8.86 -17.93 -2.04
N ALA A 22 9.02 -16.62 -1.77
CA ALA A 22 9.21 -15.64 -2.83
C ALA A 22 10.52 -15.91 -3.56
N TYR A 23 11.63 -16.17 -2.87
CA TYR A 23 12.90 -16.46 -3.54
C TYR A 23 12.83 -17.66 -4.49
N ARG A 24 12.13 -18.74 -4.11
CA ARG A 24 12.02 -19.94 -4.95
C ARG A 24 11.26 -19.68 -6.25
N TYR A 25 10.17 -18.92 -6.21
CA TYR A 25 9.32 -18.69 -7.39
C TYR A 25 9.67 -17.41 -8.15
N LEU A 26 10.26 -16.41 -7.50
CA LEU A 26 10.62 -15.13 -8.11
C LEU A 26 11.91 -15.21 -8.91
N LYS A 27 12.86 -16.08 -8.56
CA LYS A 27 14.08 -16.26 -9.35
C LYS A 27 13.85 -16.68 -10.80
N GLU A 28 12.75 -17.36 -11.06
CA GLU A 28 12.37 -17.81 -12.41
C GLU A 28 11.58 -16.74 -13.18
N SER A 29 11.23 -15.62 -12.54
CA SER A 29 10.50 -14.50 -13.14
C SER A 29 11.46 -13.57 -13.89
N GLU A 30 11.02 -13.03 -15.03
CA GLU A 30 11.79 -12.02 -15.75
C GLU A 30 11.76 -10.63 -15.08
N ASN A 31 10.71 -10.36 -14.31
CA ASN A 31 10.57 -9.10 -13.54
C ASN A 31 9.96 -9.43 -12.16
N PRO A 32 10.74 -9.96 -11.21
CA PRO A 32 10.24 -10.35 -9.90
C PRO A 32 9.97 -9.16 -9.00
N HIS A 33 8.76 -9.11 -8.43
CA HIS A 33 8.33 -8.06 -7.50
C HIS A 33 7.76 -8.63 -6.21
N ILE A 34 8.16 -8.04 -5.08
CA ILE A 34 7.48 -8.13 -3.80
C ILE A 34 6.90 -6.74 -3.49
N ILE A 35 5.57 -6.69 -3.31
CA ILE A 35 4.85 -5.46 -2.97
C ILE A 35 4.23 -5.63 -1.59
N ASN A 36 4.76 -4.90 -0.62
CA ASN A 36 4.25 -4.87 0.75
C ASN A 36 3.14 -3.82 0.86
N ILE A 37 1.97 -4.17 1.39
CA ILE A 37 0.91 -3.18 1.66
C ILE A 37 1.18 -2.47 2.99
N ALA A 38 2.10 -1.51 2.96
CA ALA A 38 2.67 -0.85 4.11
C ALA A 38 2.97 0.64 3.84
N PRO A 39 2.85 1.52 4.85
CA PRO A 39 3.07 2.95 4.70
C PRO A 39 4.56 3.31 4.53
N PRO A 40 4.87 4.55 4.15
CA PRO A 40 6.18 5.14 4.41
C PRO A 40 6.55 5.06 5.90
N LEU A 41 7.84 4.89 6.20
CA LEU A 41 8.33 4.93 7.58
C LEU A 41 8.30 6.38 8.10
N GLY A 42 7.63 6.59 9.23
CA GLY A 42 7.58 7.87 9.94
C GLY A 42 7.64 7.67 11.45
N MET A 43 8.07 8.69 12.19
CA MET A 43 8.20 8.67 13.66
C MET A 43 7.31 9.71 14.33
N GLU A 44 6.24 10.11 13.67
CA GLU A 44 5.31 11.12 14.17
C GLU A 44 4.59 10.58 15.41
N GLU A 45 4.65 11.36 16.49
CA GLU A 45 4.16 10.95 17.81
C GLU A 45 2.68 10.55 17.79
N GLN A 46 1.85 11.23 17.00
CA GLN A 46 0.41 10.94 16.91
C GLN A 46 0.13 9.50 16.47
N TRP A 47 0.93 8.93 15.56
CA TRP A 47 0.74 7.56 15.09
C TRP A 47 1.14 6.54 16.15
N LEU A 48 2.13 6.88 16.98
CA LEU A 48 2.59 6.04 18.06
C LEU A 48 1.65 6.12 19.26
N ARG A 49 1.22 7.33 19.66
CA ARG A 49 0.29 7.54 20.78
C ARG A 49 -1.09 6.93 20.49
N ASP A 50 -1.63 7.18 19.30
CA ASP A 50 -3.03 6.89 19.02
C ASP A 50 -3.24 5.51 18.36
N TYR A 51 -2.21 4.93 17.75
CA TYR A 51 -2.34 3.69 16.95
C TYR A 51 -1.22 2.67 17.16
N LEU A 52 -0.49 2.70 18.30
CA LEU A 52 0.73 1.91 18.53
C LEU A 52 0.71 0.46 17.99
N PRO A 53 -0.26 -0.41 18.33
CA PRO A 53 -0.22 -1.80 17.89
C PRO A 53 -0.34 -1.94 16.37
N PHE A 54 -1.14 -1.07 15.74
CA PHE A 54 -1.30 -1.02 14.30
C PHE A 54 -0.04 -0.47 13.62
N SER A 55 0.53 0.60 14.18
CA SER A 55 1.78 1.22 13.73
C SER A 55 2.93 0.23 13.78
N LEU A 56 3.09 -0.54 14.86
CA LEU A 56 4.12 -1.57 14.98
C LEU A 56 3.99 -2.63 13.88
N GLY A 57 2.78 -3.13 13.63
CA GLY A 57 2.54 -4.11 12.57
C GLY A 57 2.85 -3.58 11.16
N LYS A 58 2.41 -2.35 10.87
CA LYS A 58 2.61 -1.73 9.55
C LYS A 58 4.03 -1.24 9.30
N TYR A 59 4.70 -0.69 10.31
CA TYR A 59 6.11 -0.33 10.23
C TYR A 59 7.03 -1.54 10.22
N GLY A 60 6.67 -2.65 10.88
CA GLY A 60 7.38 -3.93 10.73
C GLY A 60 7.47 -4.35 9.26
N MET A 61 6.37 -4.28 8.51
CA MET A 61 6.37 -4.56 7.08
C MET A 61 7.20 -3.55 6.26
N SER A 62 7.18 -2.29 6.67
CA SER A 62 7.95 -1.22 6.02
C SER A 62 9.46 -1.42 6.21
N LEU A 63 9.87 -1.92 7.38
CA LEU A 63 11.23 -2.38 7.64
C LEU A 63 11.57 -3.61 6.79
N CYS A 64 10.64 -4.55 6.62
CA CYS A 64 10.84 -5.67 5.69
C CYS A 64 11.08 -5.18 4.26
N THR A 65 10.36 -4.15 3.77
CA THR A 65 10.64 -3.55 2.45
C THR A 65 12.09 -3.12 2.33
N ARG A 66 12.61 -2.38 3.32
CA ARG A 66 14.01 -1.90 3.31
C ARG A 66 15.02 -3.03 3.43
N GLY A 67 14.82 -3.95 4.36
CA GLY A 67 15.71 -5.08 4.61
C GLY A 67 15.79 -6.02 3.41
N MET A 68 14.64 -6.45 2.88
CA MET A 68 14.59 -7.37 1.74
C MET A 68 15.04 -6.70 0.43
N ALA A 69 14.78 -5.39 0.22
CA ALA A 69 15.30 -4.69 -0.94
C ALA A 69 16.83 -4.67 -0.96
N ALA A 70 17.47 -4.48 0.20
CA ALA A 70 18.92 -4.55 0.34
C ALA A 70 19.43 -5.99 0.15
N GLU A 71 18.78 -6.95 0.78
CA GLU A 71 19.16 -8.37 0.72
C GLU A 71 19.07 -8.93 -0.71
N PHE A 72 17.99 -8.65 -1.43
CA PHE A 72 17.74 -9.23 -2.75
C PHE A 72 18.24 -8.39 -3.92
N TYR A 73 18.94 -7.29 -3.63
CA TYR A 73 19.46 -6.40 -4.67
C TYR A 73 20.34 -7.14 -5.68
N SER A 74 21.25 -8.01 -5.20
CA SER A 74 22.19 -8.76 -6.05
C SER A 74 21.53 -9.80 -6.95
N VAL A 75 20.32 -10.25 -6.61
CA VAL A 75 19.56 -11.25 -7.37
C VAL A 75 18.43 -10.62 -8.21
N GLY A 76 18.35 -9.28 -8.24
CA GLY A 76 17.45 -8.54 -9.13
C GLY A 76 15.97 -8.63 -8.77
N ILE A 77 15.61 -8.85 -7.50
CA ILE A 77 14.23 -8.83 -7.03
C ILE A 77 13.87 -7.42 -6.56
N ALA A 78 12.83 -6.84 -7.15
CA ALA A 78 12.26 -5.57 -6.71
C ALA A 78 11.44 -5.77 -5.43
N VAL A 79 11.73 -4.99 -4.39
CA VAL A 79 10.93 -5.01 -3.15
C VAL A 79 10.48 -3.60 -2.82
N ASN A 80 9.19 -3.35 -2.83
CA ASN A 80 8.63 -2.01 -2.60
C ASN A 80 7.43 -2.07 -1.67
N SER A 81 7.07 -0.93 -1.11
CA SER A 81 5.81 -0.74 -0.39
C SER A 81 4.82 0.02 -1.25
N LEU A 82 3.54 -0.32 -1.15
CA LEU A 82 2.42 0.42 -1.71
C LEU A 82 1.41 0.74 -0.60
N TRP A 83 1.04 2.01 -0.48
CA TRP A 83 0.09 2.49 0.50
C TRP A 83 -1.01 3.31 -0.17
N PRO A 84 -2.28 3.18 0.27
CA PRO A 84 -3.32 3.99 -0.31
C PRO A 84 -3.23 5.43 0.21
N LYS A 85 -3.66 6.41 -0.58
CA LYS A 85 -3.80 7.81 -0.15
C LYS A 85 -5.01 8.00 0.77
N THR A 86 -6.09 7.29 0.45
CA THR A 86 -7.37 7.33 1.20
C THR A 86 -7.66 5.97 1.83
N ASN A 87 -8.66 5.89 2.69
CA ASN A 87 -9.14 4.57 3.14
C ASN A 87 -9.68 3.74 1.96
N ILE A 88 -9.54 2.41 2.07
CA ILE A 88 -9.98 1.46 1.04
C ILE A 88 -11.19 0.69 1.53
N ALA A 89 -12.28 0.76 0.76
CA ALA A 89 -13.64 0.29 1.03
C ALA A 89 -13.74 -1.24 1.21
N THR A 90 -13.17 -1.76 2.28
CA THR A 90 -13.18 -3.18 2.65
C THR A 90 -14.30 -3.49 3.65
N GLN A 91 -14.63 -4.78 3.79
CA GLN A 91 -15.59 -5.23 4.80
C GLN A 91 -15.15 -4.82 6.22
N ARG A 92 -13.84 -4.87 6.51
CA ARG A 92 -13.29 -4.46 7.80
C ARG A 92 -13.65 -3.03 8.19
N LEU A 93 -13.66 -2.09 7.24
CA LEU A 93 -14.09 -0.70 7.51
C LEU A 93 -15.58 -0.67 7.89
N LYS A 94 -16.43 -1.39 7.16
CA LYS A 94 -17.88 -1.46 7.47
C LYS A 94 -18.13 -2.02 8.86
N ASP A 95 -17.30 -2.96 9.31
CA ASP A 95 -17.49 -3.62 10.60
C ASP A 95 -17.03 -2.73 11.78
N HIS A 96 -15.95 -1.96 11.59
CA HIS A 96 -15.25 -1.29 12.69
C HIS A 96 -15.36 0.24 12.70
N LEU A 97 -15.75 0.88 11.61
CA LEU A 97 -15.80 2.34 11.49
C LEU A 97 -17.21 2.88 11.21
N LEU A 98 -17.38 4.19 11.40
CA LEU A 98 -18.61 4.89 11.07
C LEU A 98 -18.89 4.88 9.55
N PRO A 99 -20.16 4.87 9.12
CA PRO A 99 -20.54 4.81 7.69
C PRO A 99 -19.92 5.91 6.81
N GLN A 100 -19.69 7.10 7.37
CA GLN A 100 -19.03 8.21 6.68
C GLN A 100 -17.60 7.86 6.21
N VAL A 101 -16.89 6.97 6.92
CA VAL A 101 -15.56 6.54 6.48
C VAL A 101 -15.65 5.66 5.25
N TYR A 102 -16.65 4.78 5.18
CA TYR A 102 -16.86 3.95 3.99
C TYR A 102 -17.26 4.80 2.78
N SER A 103 -18.13 5.80 2.98
CA SER A 103 -18.59 6.69 1.90
C SER A 103 -17.46 7.56 1.35
N GLY A 104 -16.58 8.09 2.22
CA GLY A 104 -15.37 8.80 1.82
C GLY A 104 -14.16 7.90 1.51
N SER A 105 -14.33 6.58 1.35
CA SER A 105 -13.25 5.67 0.94
C SER A 105 -13.20 5.51 -0.57
N ARG A 106 -12.13 4.87 -1.05
CA ARG A 106 -12.01 4.41 -2.43
C ARG A 106 -12.13 2.90 -2.57
N PHE A 107 -12.57 2.43 -3.73
CA PHE A 107 -12.65 1.02 -4.06
C PHE A 107 -11.25 0.38 -4.13
N PRO A 108 -11.11 -0.91 -3.78
CA PRO A 108 -9.84 -1.63 -3.86
C PRO A 108 -9.17 -1.63 -5.25
N SER A 109 -9.92 -1.36 -6.31
CA SER A 109 -9.40 -1.27 -7.69
C SER A 109 -8.26 -0.26 -7.83
N ILE A 110 -8.25 0.86 -7.09
CA ILE A 110 -7.14 1.84 -7.17
C ILE A 110 -5.81 1.23 -6.74
N MET A 111 -5.83 0.41 -5.69
CA MET A 111 -4.63 -0.30 -5.20
C MET A 111 -4.22 -1.41 -6.16
N ALA A 112 -5.18 -2.05 -6.84
CA ALA A 112 -4.89 -3.06 -7.85
C ALA A 112 -4.21 -2.44 -9.08
N ASP A 113 -4.72 -1.31 -9.58
CA ASP A 113 -4.15 -0.60 -10.71
C ASP A 113 -2.77 -0.02 -10.37
N ALA A 114 -2.61 0.53 -9.16
CA ALA A 114 -1.33 1.00 -8.67
C ALA A 114 -0.31 -0.15 -8.52
N ALA A 115 -0.71 -1.30 -7.97
CA ALA A 115 0.16 -2.47 -7.88
C ALA A 115 0.55 -3.00 -9.27
N TYR A 116 -0.39 -2.98 -10.23
CA TYR A 116 -0.10 -3.33 -11.62
C TYR A 116 0.90 -2.36 -12.24
N ALA A 117 0.69 -1.05 -12.11
CA ALA A 117 1.61 -0.02 -12.60
C ALA A 117 3.02 -0.18 -12.00
N LEU A 118 3.12 -0.46 -10.70
CA LEU A 118 4.39 -0.73 -10.03
C LEU A 118 5.09 -1.97 -10.60
N SER A 119 4.33 -3.04 -10.85
CA SER A 119 4.88 -4.30 -11.39
C SER A 119 5.42 -4.21 -12.83
N LEU A 120 5.10 -3.12 -13.54
CA LEU A 120 5.64 -2.83 -14.85
C LEU A 120 7.02 -2.15 -14.79
N ARG A 121 7.38 -1.54 -13.65
CA ARG A 121 8.71 -0.98 -13.44
C ARG A 121 9.75 -2.10 -13.33
N THR A 122 10.95 -1.85 -13.82
CA THR A 122 12.08 -2.76 -13.66
C THR A 122 12.66 -2.68 -12.25
N PHE A 123 13.37 -3.72 -11.82
CA PHE A 123 14.08 -3.71 -10.54
C PHE A 123 15.02 -2.50 -10.35
N ARG A 124 15.64 -2.00 -11.44
CA ARG A 124 16.55 -0.85 -11.37
C ARG A 124 15.81 0.47 -11.17
N GLU A 125 14.57 0.57 -11.66
CA GLU A 125 13.73 1.75 -11.53
C GLU A 125 13.03 1.80 -10.17
N ALA A 126 12.68 0.65 -9.60
CA ALA A 126 11.90 0.58 -8.37
C ALA A 126 12.31 -0.61 -7.48
N SER A 127 13.15 -0.35 -6.48
CA SER A 127 13.38 -1.27 -5.36
C SER A 127 13.75 -0.47 -4.10
N GLY A 128 13.24 -0.88 -2.94
CA GLY A 128 13.42 -0.22 -1.65
C GLY A 128 12.61 1.06 -1.46
N GLN A 129 11.60 1.29 -2.31
CA GLN A 129 10.80 2.52 -2.34
C GLN A 129 9.41 2.35 -1.71
N PHE A 130 8.78 3.48 -1.36
CA PHE A 130 7.44 3.57 -0.81
C PHE A 130 6.56 4.38 -1.76
N PHE A 131 5.57 3.73 -2.35
CA PHE A 131 4.64 4.34 -3.30
C PHE A 131 3.29 4.61 -2.65
N ILE A 132 2.65 5.68 -3.12
CA ILE A 132 1.26 6.00 -2.82
C ILE A 132 0.43 5.76 -4.08
N ASP A 133 -0.69 5.05 -3.96
CA ASP A 133 -1.52 4.63 -5.09
C ASP A 133 -1.86 5.74 -6.09
N GLU A 134 -2.45 6.85 -5.63
CA GLU A 134 -2.85 7.97 -6.47
C GLU A 134 -1.64 8.66 -7.09
N LEU A 135 -0.56 8.87 -6.32
CA LEU A 135 0.65 9.51 -6.84
C LEU A 135 1.28 8.67 -7.95
N LEU A 136 1.36 7.36 -7.74
CA LEU A 136 1.88 6.42 -8.74
C LEU A 136 1.01 6.40 -10.02
N LEU A 137 -0.31 6.49 -9.88
CA LEU A 137 -1.21 6.54 -11.03
C LEU A 137 -1.15 7.91 -11.76
N ARG A 138 -0.95 9.00 -11.02
CA ARG A 138 -0.69 10.33 -11.61
C ARG A 138 0.61 10.37 -12.40
N ASP A 139 1.67 9.72 -11.91
CA ASP A 139 2.96 9.61 -12.61
C ASP A 139 2.83 8.97 -14.01
N ILE A 140 1.83 8.11 -14.21
CA ILE A 140 1.55 7.47 -15.51
C ILE A 140 0.44 8.17 -16.31
N GLY A 141 0.07 9.39 -15.91
CA GLY A 141 -0.84 10.27 -16.64
C GLY A 141 -2.32 10.16 -16.26
N MET A 142 -2.69 9.42 -15.22
CA MET A 142 -4.08 9.38 -14.76
C MET A 142 -4.43 10.66 -14.00
N THR A 143 -5.46 11.37 -14.45
CA THR A 143 -5.90 12.63 -13.84
C THR A 143 -7.26 12.53 -13.16
N ASP A 144 -8.13 11.63 -13.63
CA ASP A 144 -9.45 11.37 -13.07
C ASP A 144 -9.46 10.12 -12.18
N PHE A 145 -9.86 10.31 -10.93
CA PHE A 145 -9.94 9.29 -9.90
C PHE A 145 -11.37 9.06 -9.39
N SER A 146 -12.36 9.71 -10.00
CA SER A 146 -13.78 9.64 -9.61
C SER A 146 -14.31 8.21 -9.62
N GLN A 147 -13.89 7.40 -10.61
CA GLN A 147 -14.20 5.97 -10.73
C GLN A 147 -13.78 5.12 -9.52
N TYR A 148 -12.83 5.59 -8.72
CA TYR A 148 -12.40 4.89 -7.52
C TYR A 148 -13.16 5.34 -6.28
N ALA A 149 -13.87 6.48 -6.28
CA ALA A 149 -14.59 6.95 -5.12
C ALA A 149 -15.85 6.08 -4.88
N VAL A 150 -16.10 5.70 -3.63
CA VAL A 150 -17.34 5.01 -3.25
C VAL A 150 -18.54 5.94 -3.43
N ASP A 151 -18.42 7.18 -2.94
CA ASP A 151 -19.36 8.27 -3.18
C ASP A 151 -18.58 9.50 -3.66
N PRO A 152 -18.65 9.85 -4.96
CA PRO A 152 -17.96 11.02 -5.50
C PRO A 152 -18.39 12.37 -4.89
N ASN A 153 -19.54 12.43 -4.23
CA ASN A 153 -20.05 13.65 -3.60
C ASN A 153 -19.65 13.78 -2.12
N HIS A 154 -19.02 12.75 -1.55
CA HIS A 154 -18.58 12.76 -0.16
C HIS A 154 -17.09 13.13 -0.08
N PRO A 155 -16.67 14.02 0.86
CA PRO A 155 -15.26 14.29 1.07
C PRO A 155 -14.47 13.01 1.39
N LEU A 156 -13.30 12.84 0.78
CA LEU A 156 -12.48 11.65 0.97
C LEU A 156 -11.92 11.60 2.40
N VAL A 157 -11.89 10.41 3.00
CA VAL A 157 -11.23 10.16 4.28
C VAL A 157 -9.81 9.66 4.02
N GLN A 158 -8.84 10.47 4.45
CA GLN A 158 -7.44 10.14 4.31
C GLN A 158 -7.07 8.94 5.20
N THR A 159 -6.13 8.11 4.72
CA THR A 159 -5.63 7.01 5.54
C THR A 159 -4.59 7.47 6.58
N LEU A 160 -4.15 6.56 7.44
CA LEU A 160 -3.10 6.78 8.44
C LEU A 160 -1.71 6.92 7.80
N PHE A 161 -0.79 7.54 8.53
CA PHE A 161 0.65 7.61 8.21
C PHE A 161 1.05 8.52 7.04
N LEU A 162 0.15 9.41 6.61
CA LEU A 162 0.44 10.46 5.63
C LEU A 162 0.10 11.84 6.22
N PRO A 163 0.80 12.92 5.84
CA PRO A 163 0.40 14.29 6.18
C PRO A 163 -0.99 14.60 5.67
N LEU A 164 -1.84 15.25 6.46
CA LEU A 164 -3.21 15.59 6.05
C LEU A 164 -3.19 16.55 4.85
N GLU A 165 -3.86 16.16 3.77
CA GLU A 165 -4.07 16.99 2.60
C GLU A 165 -5.34 17.85 2.72
N GLU A 166 -5.29 19.03 2.11
CA GLU A 166 -6.40 19.97 2.10
C GLU A 166 -7.67 19.34 1.47
N GLY A 167 -8.82 19.57 2.10
CA GLY A 167 -10.11 19.04 1.64
C GLY A 167 -10.39 17.58 2.00
N MET A 168 -9.47 16.88 2.68
CA MET A 168 -9.71 15.53 3.17
C MET A 168 -10.10 15.50 4.65
N ILE A 169 -10.90 14.49 5.01
CA ILE A 169 -11.25 14.20 6.40
C ILE A 169 -10.11 13.36 7.02
N PRO A 170 -9.52 13.78 8.15
CA PRO A 170 -8.53 12.97 8.84
C PRO A 170 -9.19 11.75 9.48
N ILE A 171 -8.53 10.59 9.39
CA ILE A 171 -8.91 9.44 10.20
C ILE A 171 -8.54 9.69 11.67
N SER A 172 -9.51 9.55 12.58
CA SER A 172 -9.33 9.76 14.03
C SER A 172 -9.98 8.63 14.81
N ARG A 173 -9.65 8.49 16.11
CA ARG A 173 -10.23 7.45 16.99
C ARG A 173 -11.75 7.55 17.11
N GLU A 174 -12.33 8.74 16.99
CA GLU A 174 -13.77 8.99 17.08
C GLU A 174 -14.55 8.37 15.91
N LEU A 175 -13.87 8.13 14.78
CA LEU A 175 -14.46 7.48 13.62
C LEU A 175 -14.51 5.95 13.76
N PHE A 176 -13.90 5.40 14.80
CA PHE A 176 -14.01 3.98 15.15
C PHE A 176 -15.26 3.78 15.98
N ARG A 177 -16.00 2.71 15.68
CA ARG A 177 -17.14 2.32 16.52
C ARG A 177 -16.61 1.99 17.90
N SER A 178 -17.15 2.64 18.93
CA SER A 178 -16.94 2.24 20.30
C SER A 178 -17.42 0.80 20.45
N LYS A 179 -16.55 -0.08 20.95
CA LYS A 179 -16.99 -1.36 21.50
C LYS A 179 -17.65 -1.13 22.85
#